data_AF-A0A382BED7-F1
#
_entry.id   AF-A0A382BED7-F1
#
_cell.length_a   1.000
_cell.length_b   1.000
_cell.length_c   1.000
_cell.angle_alpha   90.00
_cell.angle_beta   90.00
_cell.angle_gamma   90.00
#
_symmetry.space_group_name_H-M   'P 1'
#
loop_
_entity.id
_entity.type
_entity.pdbx_description
1 polymer ?
#
loop_
_entity_poly.entity_id
_entity_poly.type
_entity_poly.pdbx_seq_one_letter_code
_entity_poly.pdbx_strand_id
1 'polypeptide(L)' 'MNEIVKDIYIWSVFSEEKKLNFNGYFIPTQHPLFGNVVIDPPPVSDLDLAQME' A
#
# COMPACT_ATOMS: atom_id res chain seq x y z
N MET A 1 6.42 -2.57 2.79
CA MET A 1 5.18 -2.05 3.39
C MET A 1 5.32 -2.00 4.91
N ASN A 2 4.59 -1.10 5.57
CA ASN A 2 4.50 -1.05 7.03
C ASN A 2 3.04 -1.19 7.48
N GLU A 3 2.79 -2.02 8.48
CA GLU A 3 1.47 -2.10 9.13
C GLU A 3 1.29 -0.89 10.08
N ILE A 4 0.19 -0.14 9.92
CA ILE A 4 -0.11 1.05 10.76
C ILE A 4 -1.27 0.81 11.72
N VAL A 5 -2.20 -0.04 11.32
CA VAL A 5 -3.31 -0.58 12.09
C VAL A 5 -3.45 -2.02 11.64
N LYS A 6 -3.97 -2.90 12.51
CA LYS A 6 -4.17 -4.31 12.16
C LYS A 6 -4.84 -4.44 10.79
N ASP A 7 -4.21 -5.21 9.90
CA ASP A 7 -4.67 -5.49 8.53
C ASP A 7 -4.79 -4.21 7.66
N ILE A 8 -4.07 -3.14 7.98
CA ILE A 8 -3.97 -1.91 7.19
C ILE A 8 -2.50 -1.54 7.04
N TYR A 9 -2.04 -1.56 5.79
CA TYR A 9 -0.65 -1.33 5.44
C TYR A 9 -0.50 -0.05 4.65
N ILE A 10 0.62 0.64 4.86
CA ILE A 10 1.02 1.83 4.10
C ILE A 10 2.33 1.56 3.36
N TRP A 11 2.44 2.11 2.15
CA TRP A 11 3.72 2.34 1.50
C TRP A 11 3.79 3.77 0.98
N SER A 12 5.02 4.29 0.88
CA SER A 12 5.25 5.68 0.55
C SER A 12 6.30 5.80 -0.54
N VAL A 13 6.04 6.69 -1.50
CA VAL A 13 7.03 7.12 -2.50
C VAL A 13 7.31 8.60 -2.29
N PHE A 14 8.57 8.93 -2.00
CA PHE A 14 8.98 10.31 -1.84
C PHE A 14 9.03 11.02 -3.21
N SER A 15 8.42 12.20 -3.28
CA SER A 15 8.48 13.08 -4.44
C SER A 15 9.56 14.13 -4.25
N GLU A 16 10.61 14.06 -5.06
CA GLU A 16 11.66 15.09 -5.05
C GLU A 16 11.14 16.47 -5.46
N GLU A 17 10.19 16.52 -6.40
CA GLU A 17 9.56 17.78 -6.85
C GLU A 17 8.73 18.43 -5.74
N LYS A 18 7.90 17.64 -5.06
CA LYS A 18 6.93 18.16 -4.08
C LYS A 18 7.45 18.14 -2.64
N LYS A 19 8.62 17.53 -2.41
CA LYS A 19 9.26 17.34 -1.10
C LYS A 19 8.32 16.72 -0.05
N LEU A 20 7.52 15.74 -0.48
CA LEU A 20 6.57 15.02 0.37
C LEU A 20 6.42 13.56 -0.07
N ASN A 21 5.84 12.74 0.80
CA ASN A 21 5.50 11.35 0.50
C ASN A 21 4.10 11.25 -0.11
N PHE A 22 3.99 10.57 -1.25
CA PHE A 22 2.73 10.01 -1.70
C PHE A 22 2.51 8.68 -0.99
N ASN A 23 1.34 8.49 -0.40
CA ASN A 23 1.04 7.34 0.45
C ASN A 23 -0.05 6.50 -0.20
N GLY A 24 0.25 5.22 -0.43
CA GLY A 24 -0.75 4.22 -0.79
C GLY A 24 -1.14 3.39 0.42
N TYR A 25 -2.39 2.92 0.41
CA TYR A 25 -2.90 2.02 1.45
C TYR A 25 -3.35 0.70 0.86
N PHE A 26 -3.03 -0.38 1.57
CA PHE A 26 -3.40 -1.74 1.24
C PHE A 26 -4.16 -2.35 2.41
N ILE A 27 -5.32 -2.91 2.10
CA ILE A 27 -6.20 -3.56 3.07
C ILE A 27 -6.48 -4.96 2.52
N PRO A 28 -5.78 -6.00 3.01
CA PRO A 28 -6.11 -7.37 2.66
C PRO A 28 -7.49 -7.71 3.19
N THR A 29 -8.31 -8.36 2.36
CA THR A 29 -9.58 -8.91 2.81
C THR A 29 -9.43 -10.40 3.03
N GLN A 30 -9.81 -10.84 4.22
CA GLN A 30 -9.90 -12.26 4.56
C GLN A 30 -11.18 -12.89 3.98
N HIS A 31 -12.05 -12.10 3.34
CA HIS A 31 -13.35 -12.56 2.86
C HIS A 31 -13.23 -13.14 1.43
N PRO A 32 -13.63 -14.40 1.20
CA PRO A 32 -13.38 -15.12 -0.06
C PRO A 32 -14.12 -14.58 -1.29
N LEU A 33 -15.11 -13.69 -1.09
CA LEU A 33 -15.87 -13.06 -2.18
C LEU A 33 -15.41 -11.62 -2.49
N PHE A 34 -14.52 -11.04 -1.69
CA PHE A 34 -14.02 -9.69 -1.90
C PHE A 34 -12.52 -9.76 -2.20
N GLY A 35 -12.05 -8.95 -3.14
CA GLY A 35 -10.62 -8.80 -3.42
C GLY A 35 -9.99 -7.75 -2.51
N ASN A 36 -8.66 -7.79 -2.37
CA ASN A 36 -7.91 -6.81 -1.59
C ASN A 36 -8.21 -5.38 -2.06
N VAL A 37 -8.22 -4.44 -1.11
CA VAL A 37 -8.50 -3.03 -1.39
C VAL A 37 -7.20 -2.25 -1.45
N VAL A 38 -7.07 -1.43 -2.48
CA VAL A 38 -5.96 -0.51 -2.70
C VAL A 38 -6.50 0.91 -2.80
N ILE A 39 -5.91 1.84 -2.06
CA ILE A 39 -6.34 3.25 -2.01
C ILE A 39 -5.16 4.16 -2.39
N ASP A 40 -5.40 5.11 -3.29
CA ASP A 40 -4.47 6.12 -3.81
C ASP A 40 -3.06 5.57 -4.07
N PRO A 41 -2.89 4.50 -4.89
CA PRO A 41 -1.62 3.85 -5.03
C PRO A 41 -0.61 4.75 -5.76
N PRO A 42 0.49 5.19 -5.12
CA PRO A 42 1.67 5.61 -5.85
C PRO A 42 2.33 4.38 -6.49
N PRO A 43 3.27 4.56 -7.43
CA PRO A 43 4.01 3.45 -8.02
C PRO A 43 4.52 2.49 -6.95
N VAL A 44 4.19 1.21 -7.09
CA VAL A 44 4.56 0.18 -6.12
C VAL A 44 5.88 -0.46 -6.58
N SER A 45 6.78 -0.73 -5.63
CA SER A 45 8.03 -1.42 -5.92
C SER A 45 7.81 -2.92 -6.04
N ASP A 46 8.69 -3.65 -6.76
CA ASP A 46 8.62 -5.12 -6.85
C ASP A 46 8.70 -5.79 -5.46
N LEU A 47 9.46 -5.19 -4.54
CA LEU A 47 9.59 -5.66 -3.16
C LEU A 47 8.28 -5.51 -2.38
N ASP A 48 7.56 -4.41 -2.60
CA ASP A 48 6.25 -4.18 -1.96
C ASP A 48 5.16 -5.04 -2.61
N LEU A 49 5.19 -5.22 -3.93
CA LEU A 49 4.31 -6.16 -4.65
C LEU A 49 4.40 -7.58 -4.08
N ALA A 50 5.62 -8.08 -3.86
CA ALA A 50 5.85 -9.40 -3.26
C ALA A 50 5.34 -9.54 -1.82
N GLN A 51 5.06 -8.43 -1.13
CA GLN A 51 4.44 -8.42 0.21
C GLN A 51 2.90 -8.32 0.16
N MET A 52 2.31 -8.06 -1.01
CA MET A 52 0.85 -7.99 -1.22
C MET A 52 0.24 -9.32 -1.69
N GLU A 53 1.06 -10.24 -2.20
CA GLU A 53 0.70 -11.62 -2.59
C GLU A 53 0.64 -12.56 -1.39
#